data_AF-A0A533UQ96-F1
#
_entry.id   AF-A0A533UQ96-F1
#
_cell.length_a   1.000
_cell.length_b   1.000
_cell.length_c   1.000
_cell.angle_alpha   90.00
_cell.angle_beta   90.00
_cell.angle_gamma   90.00
#
_symmetry.space_group_name_H-M   'P 1'
#
loop_
_entity.id
_entity.type
_entity.pdbx_description
1 polymer ?
#
loop_
_entity_poly.entity_id
_entity_poly.type
_entity_poly.pdbx_seq_one_letter_code
_entity_poly.pdbx_strand_id
1 'polypeptide(L)' 'MSNLKLMTKEKPGEMRIAVGILIAILIFTMFIVGYDQGQLFSIAQGQEAFDNMWIHEFTHDMRHAAGFPCH' A
#
# COMPACT_ATOMS: atom_id res chain seq x y z
N MET A 1 -43.94 3.02 18.56
CA MET A 1 -42.69 2.29 18.24
C MET A 1 -41.92 3.13 17.24
N SER A 2 -40.84 3.76 17.68
CA SER A 2 -40.03 4.66 16.86
C SER A 2 -39.23 3.86 15.83
N ASN A 3 -39.24 4.36 14.60
CA ASN A 3 -38.46 3.82 13.49
C ASN A 3 -36.96 3.86 13.83
N LEU A 4 -36.39 2.71 14.19
CA LEU A 4 -34.94 2.52 14.19
C LEU A 4 -34.48 2.50 12.73
N LYS A 5 -34.23 3.70 12.19
CA LYS A 5 -33.47 3.88 10.96
C LYS A 5 -32.04 3.45 11.27
N LEU A 6 -31.73 2.18 11.03
CA LEU A 6 -30.36 1.65 11.04
C LEU A 6 -29.50 2.55 10.16
N MET A 7 -28.64 3.33 10.81
CA MET A 7 -27.71 4.26 10.18
C MET A 7 -26.53 3.48 9.60
N THR A 8 -26.69 2.82 8.46
CA THR A 8 -25.58 2.24 7.68
C THR A 8 -25.89 2.18 6.19
N LYS A 9 -26.48 3.23 5.62
CA LYS A 9 -26.52 3.37 4.15
C LYS A 9 -25.38 4.27 3.73
N GLU A 10 -24.22 3.68 3.47
CA GLU A 10 -23.11 4.36 2.78
C GLU A 10 -23.67 5.01 1.51
N LYS A 11 -23.42 6.30 1.31
CA LYS A 11 -23.87 6.94 0.08
C LYS A 11 -23.08 6.31 -1.07
N PRO A 12 -23.74 5.90 -2.17
CA PRO A 12 -23.05 5.23 -3.28
C PRO A 12 -21.84 6.00 -3.85
N GLY A 13 -21.85 7.34 -3.76
CA GLY A 13 -20.72 8.19 -4.15
C GLY A 13 -19.51 8.12 -3.20
N GLU A 14 -19.74 8.04 -1.89
CA GLU A 14 -18.69 7.96 -0.87
C GLU A 14 -17.93 6.62 -0.98
N MET A 15 -18.67 5.51 -1.20
CA MET A 15 -18.09 4.19 -1.46
C MET A 15 -17.16 4.18 -2.69
N ARG A 16 -17.56 4.85 -3.78
CA ARG A 16 -16.75 4.90 -5.01
C ARG A 16 -15.43 5.63 -4.81
N ILE A 17 -15.44 6.71 -4.03
CA ILE A 17 -14.23 7.47 -3.69
C ILE A 17 -13.31 6.59 -2.85
N ALA A 18 -13.83 5.94 -1.81
CA ALA A 18 -13.05 5.05 -0.96
C ALA A 18 -12.38 3.93 -1.77
N VAL A 19 -13.14 3.25 -2.64
CA VAL A 19 -12.60 2.21 -3.53
C VAL A 19 -11.54 2.78 -4.48
N GLY A 20 -11.78 3.96 -5.06
CA GLY A 20 -10.80 4.62 -5.93
C GLY A 20 -9.48 4.91 -5.22
N ILE A 21 -9.55 5.39 -3.96
CA ILE A 21 -8.37 5.63 -3.13
C ILE A 21 -7.62 4.31 -2.85
N LEU A 22 -8.34 3.24 -2.48
CA LEU A 22 -7.72 1.94 -2.21
C LEU A 22 -7.02 1.36 -3.45
N ILE A 23 -7.61 1.52 -4.64
CA ILE A 23 -6.98 1.12 -5.90
C ILE A 23 -5.72 1.94 -6.16
N ALA A 24 -5.77 3.27 -5.94
CA ALA A 24 -4.60 4.12 -6.11
C ALA A 24 -3.46 3.72 -5.16
N ILE A 25 -3.77 3.44 -3.89
CA ILE A 25 -2.79 2.93 -2.92
C ILE A 25 -2.20 1.60 -3.41
N LEU A 26 -3.05 0.64 -3.82
CA LEU A 26 -2.59 -0.65 -4.31
C LEU A 26 -1.61 -0.51 -5.47
N ILE A 27 -1.97 0.27 -6.50
CA ILE A 27 -1.12 0.50 -7.68
C ILE A 27 0.19 1.17 -7.27
N PHE A 28 0.12 2.19 -6.42
CA PHE A 28 1.29 2.91 -5.94
C PHE A 28 2.25 2.01 -5.15
N THR A 29 1.73 1.17 -4.24
CA THR A 29 2.56 0.22 -3.49
C THR A 29 3.16 -0.85 -4.41
N MET A 30 2.40 -1.37 -5.38
CA MET A 30 2.95 -2.30 -6.37
C MET A 30 4.07 -1.68 -7.20
N PHE A 31 3.93 -0.41 -7.60
CA PHE A 31 4.98 0.33 -8.31
C PHE A 31 6.24 0.47 -7.45
N ILE A 32 6.11 0.89 -6.18
CA ILE A 32 7.26 1.08 -5.30
C ILE A 32 8.04 -0.24 -5.14
N VAL A 33 7.33 -1.33 -4.84
CA VAL A 33 7.96 -2.63 -4.49
C VAL A 33 8.49 -3.36 -5.73
N GLY A 34 7.78 -3.26 -6.86
CA GLY A 34 8.12 -3.99 -8.08
C GLY A 34 9.02 -3.23 -9.04
N TYR A 35 8.90 -1.89 -9.10
CA TYR A 35 9.60 -1.07 -10.09
C TYR A 35 10.63 -0.14 -9.46
N ASP A 36 10.28 0.68 -8.46
CA ASP A 36 11.23 1.65 -7.91
C ASP A 36 12.39 0.95 -7.18
N GLN A 37 12.11 -0.04 -6.34
CA GLN A 37 13.09 -0.86 -5.61
C GLN A 37 14.12 -0.07 -4.77
N GLY A 38 13.97 1.25 -4.59
CA GLY A 38 14.97 2.11 -3.94
C GLY A 38 15.64 3.11 -4.87
N GLN A 39 15.25 3.19 -6.14
CA GLN A 39 15.79 4.14 -7.11
C GLN A 39 15.57 5.59 -6.67
N LEU A 40 14.36 5.97 -6.25
CA LEU A 40 14.13 7.30 -5.69
C LEU A 40 14.87 7.51 -4.36
N PHE A 41 14.93 6.46 -3.52
CA PHE A 41 15.61 6.55 -2.23
C PHE A 41 17.14 6.73 -2.38
N SER A 42 17.71 6.26 -3.49
CA SER A 42 19.14 6.42 -3.81
C SER A 42 19.58 7.89 -3.92
N ILE A 43 18.66 8.82 -4.16
CA ILE A 43 18.94 10.27 -4.17
C ILE A 43 19.38 10.74 -2.77
N ALA A 44 18.82 10.15 -1.71
CA ALA A 44 19.11 10.52 -0.33
C ALA A 44 20.19 9.62 0.31
N GLN A 45 20.16 8.31 0.03
CA GLN A 45 20.99 7.30 0.69
C GLN A 45 22.21 6.85 -0.14
N GLY A 46 22.27 7.24 -1.42
CA GLY A 46 23.30 6.79 -2.36
C GLY A 46 22.89 5.54 -3.16
N GLN A 47 23.73 5.15 -4.12
CA GLN A 47 23.43 4.08 -5.08
C GLN A 47 23.14 2.73 -4.42
N GLU A 48 23.71 2.47 -3.25
CA GLU A 48 23.49 1.24 -2.50
C GLU A 48 22.01 0.96 -2.22
N ALA A 49 21.20 2.01 -2.02
CA ALA A 49 19.75 1.84 -1.80
C ALA A 49 19.04 1.17 -2.98
N PHE A 50 19.51 1.42 -4.20
CA PHE A 50 18.98 0.80 -5.41
C PHE A 50 19.65 -0.56 -5.68
N ASP A 51 20.99 -0.62 -5.60
CA ASP A 51 21.76 -1.84 -5.91
C ASP A 51 21.36 -3.01 -5.01
N ASN A 52 21.09 -2.74 -3.73
CA ASN A 52 20.64 -3.73 -2.75
C ASN A 52 19.12 -3.77 -2.58
N MET A 53 18.37 -3.11 -3.47
CA MET A 53 16.90 -3.13 -3.50
C MET A 53 16.25 -2.83 -2.14
N TRP A 54 16.74 -1.83 -1.39
CA TRP A 54 16.40 -1.66 0.02
C TRP A 54 14.89 -1.58 0.29
N ILE A 55 14.15 -0.95 -0.62
CA ILE A 55 12.70 -0.82 -0.48
C ILE A 55 11.97 -2.15 -0.73
N HIS A 56 12.48 -2.99 -1.62
CA HIS A 56 11.96 -4.34 -1.85
C HIS A 56 12.15 -5.20 -0.59
N GLU A 57 13.38 -5.28 -0.08
CA GLU A 57 13.72 -6.10 1.08
C GLU A 57 13.04 -5.59 2.35
N PHE A 58 12.95 -4.27 2.55
CA PHE A 58 12.18 -3.72 3.67
C PHE A 58 10.70 -4.16 3.62
N THR A 59 10.09 -4.16 2.43
CA THR A 59 8.70 -4.61 2.27
C THR A 59 8.57 -6.12 2.48
N HIS A 60 9.57 -6.88 2.05
CA HIS A 60 9.68 -8.32 2.31
C HIS A 60 9.74 -8.62 3.81
N ASP A 61 10.55 -7.87 4.57
CA ASP A 61 10.64 -7.99 6.03
C ASP A 61 9.33 -7.60 6.74
N MET A 62 8.65 -6.53 6.29
CA MET A 62 7.34 -6.18 6.85
C MET A 62 6.31 -7.29 6.62
N ARG A 63 6.35 -7.96 5.47
CA ARG A 63 5.48 -9.11 5.17
C ARG A 63 5.76 -10.26 6.15
N HIS A 64 7.02 -10.55 6.44
CA HIS A 64 7.40 -11.51 7.49
C HIS A 64 6.92 -11.11 8.87
N ALA A 65 7.11 -9.83 9.26
CA ALA A 65 6.65 -9.31 10.55
C ALA A 65 5.12 -9.40 10.69
N ALA A 66 4.39 -9.28 9.60
CA ALA A 66 2.94 -9.47 9.54
C ALA A 66 2.51 -10.96 9.49
N GLY A 67 3.45 -11.90 9.50
CA GLY A 67 3.19 -13.35 9.53
C GLY A 67 2.76 -13.94 8.18
N PHE A 68 2.92 -13.21 7.08
CA PHE A 68 2.63 -13.75 5.75
C PHE A 68 3.83 -14.58 5.25
N PRO A 69 3.59 -15.79 4.73
CA PRO A 69 4.67 -16.64 4.22
C PRO A 69 5.32 -16.02 2.97
N CYS A 70 6.63 -16.23 2.80
CA CYS A 70 7.38 -16.03 1.56
C CYS A 70 7.91 -17.37 1.02
N HIS A 71 8.64 -17.33 -0.10
CA HIS A 71 9.27 -18.50 -0.73
C HIS A 71 10.24 -19.25 0.19
#